data_AF-A0A6N6Q0M1-F1
#
_entry.id   AF-A0A6N6Q0M1-F1
#
_cell.length_a   1.000
_cell.length_b   1.000
_cell.length_c   1.000
_cell.angle_alpha   90.00
_cell.angle_beta   90.00
_cell.angle_gamma   90.00
#
_symmetry.space_group_name_H-M   'P 1'
#
loop_
_entity.id
_entity.type
_entity.pdbx_description
1 polymer ?
#
loop_
_entity_poly.entity_id
_entity_poly.type
_entity_poly.pdbx_seq_one_letter_code
_entity_poly.pdbx_strand_id
1 'polypeptide(L)' 'MTPNAGTKRRSLPEMASARPSRWHQLHAEEVLRLLEVDVATGLASGEAERRLAK' A
#
# COMPACT_ATOMS: atom_id res chain seq x y z
N MET A 1 -27.12 -10.31 44.22
CA MET A 1 -25.81 -10.23 43.53
C MET A 1 -26.04 -10.50 42.06
N THR A 2 -26.04 -9.47 41.21
CA THR A 2 -26.18 -9.60 39.75
C THR A 2 -24.86 -9.19 39.10
N PRO A 3 -24.17 -10.05 38.34
CA PRO A 3 -23.01 -9.62 37.60
C PRO A 3 -23.43 -8.88 36.33
N ASN A 4 -22.79 -7.73 36.20
CA ASN A 4 -22.89 -6.70 35.19
C ASN A 4 -22.57 -7.14 33.76
N ALA A 5 -23.18 -6.37 32.85
CA ALA A 5 -22.59 -5.87 31.61
C ALA A 5 -22.02 -6.91 30.63
N GLY A 6 -22.89 -7.39 29.74
CA GLY A 6 -22.49 -7.95 28.46
C GLY A 6 -21.83 -6.87 27.59
N THR A 7 -20.53 -6.65 27.76
CA THR A 7 -19.69 -5.91 26.83
C THR A 7 -19.63 -6.71 25.54
N LYS A 8 -20.56 -6.46 24.61
CA LYS A 8 -20.43 -6.90 23.22
C LYS A 8 -19.12 -6.29 22.70
N ARG A 9 -18.06 -7.11 22.68
CA ARG A 9 -16.80 -6.80 22.01
C ARG A 9 -17.18 -6.42 20.59
N ARG A 10 -17.06 -5.13 20.28
CA ARG A 10 -17.22 -4.62 18.94
C ARG A 10 -16.07 -5.24 18.15
N SER A 11 -16.35 -6.33 17.44
CA SER A 11 -15.37 -6.99 16.57
C SER A 11 -14.84 -5.90 15.65
N LEU A 12 -13.53 -5.63 15.76
CA LEU A 12 -12.87 -4.75 14.80
C LEU A 12 -13.14 -5.31 13.40
N PRO A 13 -13.42 -4.46 12.40
CA PRO A 13 -13.54 -4.95 11.04
C PRO A 13 -12.27 -5.73 10.73
N GLU A 14 -12.46 -6.96 10.26
CA GLU A 14 -11.38 -7.80 9.75
C GLU A 14 -10.60 -6.95 8.77
N MET A 15 -9.43 -6.46 9.18
CA MET A 15 -8.55 -5.74 8.28
C MET A 15 -8.21 -6.75 7.22
N ALA A 16 -8.84 -6.62 6.05
CA ALA A 16 -8.55 -7.43 4.87
C ALA A 16 -7.04 -7.48 4.79
N SER A 17 -6.48 -8.66 5.09
CA SER A 17 -5.04 -8.86 5.15
C SER A 17 -4.55 -8.41 3.79
N ALA A 18 -3.96 -7.22 3.72
CA ALA A 18 -3.60 -6.59 2.47
C ALA A 18 -2.62 -7.56 1.85
N ARG A 19 -3.08 -8.31 0.83
CA ARG A 19 -2.26 -9.32 0.17
C ARG A 19 -0.93 -8.64 -0.11
N PRO A 20 0.19 -9.16 0.39
CA PRO A 20 1.45 -8.44 0.34
C PRO A 20 1.70 -8.08 -1.11
N SER A 21 1.69 -6.78 -1.41
CA SER A 21 1.86 -6.30 -2.77
C SER A 21 3.20 -6.86 -3.24
N ARG A 22 3.20 -7.56 -4.39
CA ARG A 22 4.39 -8.27 -4.92
C ARG A 22 5.65 -7.40 -4.97
N TRP A 23 5.46 -6.08 -5.05
CA TRP A 23 6.48 -5.04 -4.93
C TRP A 23 7.38 -5.16 -3.69
N HIS A 24 6.87 -5.55 -2.53
CA HIS A 24 7.68 -5.66 -1.30
C HIS A 24 8.71 -6.81 -1.34
N GLN A 25 8.57 -7.73 -2.31
CA GLN A 25 9.48 -8.86 -2.51
C GLN A 25 10.55 -8.57 -3.56
N LEU A 26 10.41 -7.46 -4.30
CA LEU A 26 11.35 -7.06 -5.34
C LEU A 26 12.49 -6.23 -4.73
N HIS A 27 13.69 -6.40 -5.25
CA HIS A 27 14.79 -5.51 -4.89
C HIS A 27 14.49 -4.08 -5.37
N ALA A 28 14.97 -3.08 -4.63
CA ALA A 28 14.71 -1.67 -4.94
C ALA A 28 15.08 -1.30 -6.39
N GLU A 29 16.22 -1.80 -6.89
CA GLU A 29 16.62 -1.61 -8.30
C GLU A 29 15.61 -2.17 -9.30
N GLU A 30 15.04 -3.34 -9.02
CA GLU A 30 14.05 -3.96 -9.91
C GLU A 30 12.75 -3.16 -9.93
N VAL A 31 12.32 -2.67 -8.77
CA VAL A 31 11.16 -1.78 -8.65
C VAL A 31 11.36 -0.50 -9.45
N LEU A 32 12.54 0.13 -9.34
CA LEU A 32 12.87 1.36 -10.04
C LEU A 32 12.91 1.17 -11.56
N ARG A 33 13.46 0.05 -12.04
CA ARG A 33 13.42 -0.32 -13.46
C ARG A 33 11.99 -0.52 -13.95
N LEU A 34 11.15 -1.24 -13.19
CA LEU A 34 9.74 -1.46 -13.53
C LEU A 34 8.92 -0.18 -13.54
N LEU A 35 9.25 0.75 -12.66
CA LEU A 35 8.58 2.05 -12.57
C LEU A 35 9.16 3.06 -13.56
N GLU A 36 10.25 2.74 -14.27
CA GLU A 36 11.01 3.64 -15.14
C GLU A 36 11.36 4.96 -14.43
N VAL A 37 11.78 4.84 -13.16
CA VAL A 37 12.13 5.97 -12.28
C VAL A 37 13.62 5.99 -12.04
N ASP A 38 14.21 7.18 -12.12
CA ASP A 38 15.55 7.44 -11.61
C ASP A 38 15.47 7.91 -10.15
N VAL A 39 16.37 7.43 -9.28
CA VAL A 39 16.32 7.75 -7.83
C VAL A 39 16.80 9.17 -7.54
N ALA A 40 17.76 9.66 -8.32
CA ALA A 40 18.37 10.97 -8.10
C ALA A 40 17.48 12.10 -8.62
N THR A 41 16.75 11.86 -9.70
CA THR A 41 15.97 12.87 -10.42
C THR A 41 14.46 12.62 -10.39
N GLY A 42 14.03 11.43 -9.98
CA GLY A 42 12.61 11.06 -9.91
C GLY A 42 12.03 10.64 -11.26
N LEU A 43 10.72 10.85 -11.41
CA LEU A 43 10.00 10.62 -12.66
C LEU A 43 10.23 11.79 -13.62
N ALA A 44 10.50 11.51 -14.89
CA ALA A 44 10.51 12.54 -15.92
C ALA A 44 9.13 13.20 -16.01
N SER A 45 9.08 14.55 -16.08
CA SER A 45 7.82 15.31 -16.03
C SER A 45 6.80 14.85 -17.08
N GLY A 46 7.25 14.55 -18.30
CA GLY A 46 6.36 14.04 -19.36
C GLY A 46 5.77 12.66 -19.07
N GLU A 47 6.47 11.80 -18.33
CA GLU A 47 5.93 10.51 -17.90
C GLU A 47 4.98 10.67 -16.71
N ALA A 48 5.27 11.60 -15.79
CA ALA A 48 4.35 11.96 -14.72
C ALA A 48 3.01 12.48 -15.27
N GLU A 49 3.05 13.37 -16.27
CA GLU A 49 1.86 13.90 -16.95
C GLU A 49 1.07 12.79 -17.66
N ARG A 50 1.74 11.86 -18.36
CA ARG A 50 1.08 10.71 -18.99
C ARG A 50 0.38 9.80 -17.98
N ARG A 51 0.95 9.59 -16.80
CA ARG A 51 0.35 8.78 -15.72
C ARG A 51 -0.80 9.49 -15.04
N LEU A 52 -0.73 10.82 -14.89
CA LEU A 52 -1.81 11.65 -14.36
C LEU A 52 -3.04 11.70 -15.28
N ALA A 53 -2.84 11.56 -16.59
CA ALA A 53 -3.91 11.60 -17.58
C ALA A 53 -4.66 10.25 -17.76
N LYS A 54 -4.21 9.18 -17.10
CA LYS A 54 -4.87 7.85 -17.08
C LYS A 54 -5.83 7.72 -15.90
#